data_AF-A0A5B8J3R4-F1
#
_entry.id   AF-A0A5B8J3R4-F1
#
_cell.length_a   1.000
_cell.length_b   1.000
_cell.length_c   1.000
_cell.angle_alpha   90.00
_cell.angle_beta   90.00
_cell.angle_gamma   90.00
#
_symmetry.space_group_name_H-M   'P 1'
#
loop_
_entity.id
_entity.type
_entity.pdbx_description
1 polymer ?
#
loop_
_entity_poly.entity_id
_entity_poly.type
_entity_poly.pdbx_seq_one_letter_code
_entity_poly.pdbx_strand_id
1 'polypeptide(L)'
;MSKTANLKISLLSASQAQKHVTVNEALVVLDAFCQAELVSISQTSPVPLPMEGQAYGIPLGASGDWADQDGRVAVFLNNGWIFCDPRPGWRVWVADVGRYALFDGVDWNIQAVACSEGGASTVVELIEFDHEISEGVANSTAVGIPASSLVFGVTGRVLDEVQGNLTSWKIGVSGGDDRYGNSLGLAKNSWAMGLSGQPLAYYSDTPLKLSAVGGTFSGGQVRLAIHLLRLGIPRAV
;
A
#
# COMPACT_ATOMS: atom_id res chain seq x y z
N MET A 1 1.68 37.15 3.32
CA MET A 1 0.60 36.64 2.45
C MET A 1 0.24 35.25 2.94
N SER A 2 -1.04 34.96 3.14
CA SER A 2 -1.53 33.61 3.44
C SER A 2 -1.30 32.68 2.24
N LYS A 3 -1.13 31.39 2.51
CA LYS A 3 -0.82 30.37 1.51
C LYS A 3 -1.71 29.14 1.72
N THR A 4 -1.89 28.33 0.68
CA THR A 4 -2.55 27.01 0.77
C THR A 4 -1.76 26.05 1.65
N ALA A 5 -2.41 25.00 2.15
CA ALA A 5 -1.86 24.10 3.15
C ALA A 5 -0.75 23.19 2.59
N ASN A 6 -0.90 22.66 1.39
CA ASN A 6 -0.06 21.62 0.83
C ASN A 6 1.04 22.21 -0.08
N LEU A 7 0.66 22.82 -1.20
CA LEU A 7 1.59 23.33 -2.22
C LEU A 7 2.08 24.76 -1.94
N LYS A 8 1.62 25.37 -0.84
CA LYS A 8 2.04 26.72 -0.41
C LYS A 8 1.80 27.79 -1.49
N ILE A 9 0.70 27.67 -2.22
CA ILE A 9 0.26 28.62 -3.25
C ILE A 9 -0.22 29.90 -2.56
N SER A 10 0.23 31.06 -3.03
CA SER A 10 -0.17 32.35 -2.48
C SER A 10 -1.66 32.61 -2.69
N LEU A 11 -2.38 32.95 -1.62
CA LEU A 11 -3.78 33.35 -1.67
C LEU A 11 -3.91 34.83 -2.06
N LEU A 12 -5.04 35.17 -2.70
CA LEU A 12 -5.37 36.54 -3.06
C LEU A 12 -5.71 37.36 -1.81
N SER A 13 -5.11 38.55 -1.72
CA SER A 13 -5.44 39.55 -0.69
C SER A 13 -6.86 40.08 -0.85
N ALA A 14 -7.46 40.51 0.26
CA ALA A 14 -8.78 41.13 0.26
C ALA A 14 -8.81 42.38 -0.65
N SER A 15 -9.89 42.52 -1.42
CA SER A 15 -10.10 43.64 -2.34
C SER A 15 -11.61 43.87 -2.57
N GLN A 16 -11.93 44.94 -3.31
CA GLN A 16 -13.30 45.28 -3.69
C GLN A 16 -13.99 44.12 -4.44
N ALA A 17 -15.29 43.94 -4.18
CA ALA A 17 -16.15 42.86 -4.70
C ALA A 17 -15.87 41.44 -4.18
N GLN A 18 -15.06 41.26 -3.12
CA GLN A 18 -14.88 39.98 -2.40
C GLN A 18 -14.51 38.74 -3.24
N LYS A 19 -14.09 38.91 -4.50
CA LYS A 19 -13.62 37.84 -5.40
C LYS A 19 -12.50 36.95 -4.81
N HIS A 20 -11.73 37.47 -3.86
CA HIS A 20 -10.73 36.71 -3.13
C HIS A 20 -11.34 35.52 -2.37
N VAL A 21 -12.59 35.59 -1.89
CA VAL A 21 -13.24 34.49 -1.16
C VAL A 21 -13.38 33.27 -2.08
N THR A 22 -14.16 33.41 -3.15
CA THR A 22 -14.46 32.30 -4.07
C THR A 22 -13.22 31.76 -4.78
N VAL A 23 -12.28 32.65 -5.16
CA VAL A 23 -11.05 32.21 -5.82
C VAL A 23 -10.11 31.51 -4.84
N ASN A 24 -9.98 32.00 -3.61
CA ASN A 24 -9.14 31.33 -2.61
C ASN A 24 -9.75 29.97 -2.24
N GLU A 25 -11.07 29.86 -2.09
CA GLU A 25 -11.75 28.57 -1.89
C GLU A 25 -11.42 27.59 -3.02
N ALA A 26 -11.51 28.02 -4.28
CA ALA A 26 -11.14 27.18 -5.42
C ALA A 26 -9.66 26.77 -5.43
N LEU A 27 -8.75 27.69 -5.08
CA LEU A 27 -7.31 27.41 -4.98
C LEU A 27 -7.00 26.40 -3.87
N VAL A 28 -7.70 26.49 -2.75
CA VAL A 28 -7.53 25.58 -1.62
C VAL A 28 -8.05 24.18 -1.98
N VAL A 29 -9.19 24.07 -2.67
CA VAL A 29 -9.67 22.78 -3.18
C VAL A 29 -8.69 22.20 -4.21
N LEU A 30 -8.16 23.02 -5.12
CA LEU A 30 -7.16 22.58 -6.10
C LEU A 30 -5.88 22.08 -5.41
N ASP A 31 -5.44 22.75 -4.35
CA ASP A 31 -4.30 22.37 -3.53
C ASP A 31 -4.45 21.00 -2.87
N ALA A 32 -5.68 20.66 -2.44
CA ALA A 32 -6.00 19.36 -1.86
C ALA A 32 -5.94 18.22 -2.89
N PHE A 33 -6.27 18.48 -4.17
CA PHE A 33 -6.37 17.43 -5.19
C PHE A 33 -5.20 17.35 -6.19
N CYS A 34 -4.37 18.39 -6.31
CA CYS A 34 -3.27 18.42 -7.29
C CYS A 34 -2.16 17.38 -6.99
N GLN A 35 -1.92 17.11 -5.72
CA GLN A 35 -1.06 16.02 -5.23
C GLN A 35 -1.86 15.25 -4.16
N ALA A 36 -3.02 14.75 -4.56
CA ALA A 36 -4.01 14.22 -3.65
C ALA A 36 -3.43 13.11 -2.75
N GLU A 37 -3.37 13.44 -1.45
CA GLU A 37 -3.01 12.53 -0.37
C GLU A 37 -4.19 12.47 0.59
N LEU A 38 -4.70 11.26 0.81
CA LEU A 38 -5.70 10.97 1.83
C LEU A 38 -4.98 10.36 3.03
N VAL A 39 -5.27 10.87 4.23
CA VAL A 39 -4.73 10.32 5.47
C VAL A 39 -5.19 8.88 5.66
N SER A 40 -6.46 8.60 5.38
CA SER A 40 -7.05 7.26 5.40
C SER A 40 -8.26 7.18 4.46
N ILE A 41 -8.61 5.96 4.05
CA ILE A 41 -9.86 5.62 3.37
C ILE A 41 -10.75 4.66 4.17
N SER A 42 -10.33 4.28 5.38
CA SER A 42 -11.02 3.29 6.23
C SER A 42 -11.58 3.87 7.54
N GLN A 43 -11.35 5.16 7.79
CA GLN A 43 -11.78 5.82 9.01
C GLN A 43 -13.23 6.34 8.86
N THR A 44 -14.13 5.95 9.77
CA THR A 44 -15.56 6.28 9.72
C THR A 44 -15.97 7.53 10.51
N SER A 45 -15.03 8.18 11.21
CA SER A 45 -15.30 9.39 11.99
C SER A 45 -14.10 10.34 11.95
N PRO A 46 -14.31 11.66 11.94
CA PRO A 46 -13.21 12.62 11.95
C PRO A 46 -12.31 12.43 13.18
N VAL A 47 -11.02 12.73 13.01
CA VAL A 47 -10.12 12.87 14.16
C VAL A 47 -10.53 14.09 14.99
N PRO A 48 -10.37 14.09 16.34
CA PRO A 48 -10.80 15.22 17.17
C PRO A 48 -10.08 16.55 16.89
N LEU A 49 -8.86 16.50 16.35
CA LEU A 49 -8.01 17.66 16.07
C LEU A 49 -7.41 17.54 14.66
N PRO A 50 -8.22 17.76 13.61
CA PRO A 50 -7.73 17.71 12.25
C PRO A 50 -6.85 18.93 11.95
N MET A 51 -5.85 18.73 11.08
CA MET A 51 -4.97 19.79 10.60
C MET A 51 -5.44 20.30 9.24
N GLU A 52 -5.27 21.60 9.00
CA GLU A 52 -5.57 22.22 7.71
C GLU A 52 -4.89 21.48 6.55
N GLY A 53 -5.67 21.14 5.52
CA GLY A 53 -5.23 20.41 4.34
C GLY A 53 -5.33 18.90 4.44
N GLN A 54 -5.63 18.33 5.61
CA GLN A 54 -5.86 16.89 5.73
C GLN A 54 -7.11 16.48 4.96
N ALA A 55 -6.99 15.40 4.19
CA ALA A 55 -8.08 14.82 3.44
C ALA A 55 -8.31 13.35 3.81
N TYR A 56 -9.54 12.88 3.70
CA TYR A 56 -9.95 11.52 4.03
C TYR A 56 -10.95 11.02 3.00
N GLY A 57 -10.83 9.76 2.57
CA GLY A 57 -11.90 9.07 1.86
C GLY A 57 -12.87 8.50 2.89
N ILE A 58 -14.14 8.89 2.84
CA ILE A 58 -15.13 8.51 3.83
C ILE A 58 -15.70 7.13 3.44
N PRO A 59 -15.43 6.05 4.18
CA PRO A 59 -16.05 4.74 3.94
C PRO A 59 -17.52 4.75 4.35
N LEU A 60 -18.24 3.69 4.01
CA LEU A 60 -19.60 3.46 4.50
C LEU A 60 -19.63 3.40 6.05
N GLY A 61 -20.68 3.94 6.65
CA GLY A 61 -20.88 4.00 8.09
C GLY A 61 -20.29 5.26 8.74
N ALA A 62 -20.26 6.37 8.01
CA ALA A 62 -19.73 7.64 8.48
C ALA A 62 -20.49 8.19 9.70
N SER A 63 -19.78 8.87 10.59
CA SER A 63 -20.33 9.38 11.85
C SER A 63 -19.67 10.71 12.27
N GLY A 64 -20.25 11.36 13.28
CA GLY A 64 -19.81 12.69 13.72
C GLY A 64 -20.03 13.73 12.61
N ASP A 65 -19.06 14.62 12.40
CA ASP A 65 -19.14 15.64 11.35
C ASP A 65 -19.18 15.05 9.92
N TRP A 66 -18.89 13.76 9.76
CA TRP A 66 -18.95 13.05 8.48
C TRP A 66 -20.26 12.29 8.27
N ALA A 67 -21.22 12.37 9.19
CA ALA A 67 -22.52 11.72 9.02
C ALA A 67 -23.18 12.13 7.68
N ASP A 68 -23.74 11.14 6.97
CA ASP A 68 -24.36 11.27 5.64
C ASP A 68 -23.39 11.72 4.50
N GLN A 69 -22.08 11.59 4.70
CA GLN A 69 -21.05 11.92 3.70
C GLN A 69 -20.30 10.69 3.18
N ASP A 70 -20.87 9.50 3.33
CA ASP A 70 -20.31 8.24 2.85
C ASP A 70 -19.91 8.31 1.36
N GLY A 71 -18.75 7.75 1.01
CA GLY A 71 -18.22 7.70 -0.36
C GLY A 71 -17.57 9.00 -0.84
N ARG A 72 -17.68 10.10 -0.09
CA ARG A 72 -17.09 11.39 -0.44
C ARG A 72 -15.65 11.52 0.07
N VAL A 73 -14.95 12.52 -0.43
CA VAL A 73 -13.66 12.95 0.14
C VAL A 73 -13.90 14.15 1.05
N ALA A 74 -13.57 14.00 2.34
CA ALA A 74 -13.55 15.09 3.31
C ALA A 74 -12.20 15.79 3.26
N VAL A 75 -12.18 17.11 3.19
CA VAL A 75 -10.96 17.94 3.28
C VAL A 75 -11.14 18.95 4.40
N PHE A 76 -10.24 18.97 5.39
CA PHE A 76 -10.32 19.91 6.50
C PHE A 76 -9.70 21.24 6.13
N LEU A 77 -10.53 22.28 6.02
CA LEU A 77 -10.17 23.60 5.53
C LEU A 77 -10.94 24.70 6.27
N ASN A 78 -10.26 25.82 6.57
CA ASN A 78 -10.83 26.97 7.27
C ASN A 78 -11.59 26.56 8.55
N ASN A 79 -11.02 25.64 9.32
CA ASN A 79 -11.61 25.09 10.55
C ASN A 79 -12.96 24.37 10.34
N GLY A 80 -13.18 23.78 9.17
CA GLY A 80 -14.36 22.98 8.84
C GLY A 80 -14.09 21.91 7.78
N TRP A 81 -15.05 21.02 7.56
CA TRP A 81 -14.95 19.98 6.53
C TRP A 81 -15.61 20.44 5.23
N ILE A 82 -14.86 20.31 4.13
CA ILE A 82 -15.38 20.44 2.78
C ILE A 82 -15.47 19.04 2.17
N PHE A 83 -16.61 18.72 1.58
CA PHE A 83 -16.87 17.41 1.01
C PHE A 83 -16.91 17.48 -0.52
N CYS A 84 -16.16 16.60 -1.17
CA CYS A 84 -16.01 16.54 -2.61
C CYS A 84 -16.37 15.14 -3.12
N ASP A 85 -17.05 15.07 -4.26
CA ASP A 85 -17.42 13.79 -4.88
C ASP A 85 -16.27 13.29 -5.76
N PRO A 86 -15.62 12.16 -5.42
CA PRO A 86 -14.59 11.58 -6.26
C PRO A 86 -15.17 11.10 -7.57
N ARG A 87 -14.38 11.18 -8.65
CA ARG A 87 -14.78 10.68 -9.98
C ARG A 87 -13.99 9.43 -10.36
N PRO A 88 -14.60 8.49 -11.11
CA PRO A 88 -13.89 7.33 -11.63
C PRO A 88 -12.57 7.73 -12.29
N GLY A 89 -11.50 6.99 -11.99
CA GLY A 89 -10.15 7.26 -12.51
C GLY A 89 -9.28 8.15 -11.63
N TRP A 90 -9.82 8.72 -10.54
CA TRP A 90 -9.02 9.46 -9.58
C TRP A 90 -7.99 8.57 -8.89
N ARG A 91 -6.77 9.10 -8.74
CA ARG A 91 -5.66 8.42 -8.07
C ARG A 91 -5.17 9.28 -6.93
N VAL A 92 -5.01 8.67 -5.76
CA VAL A 92 -4.58 9.35 -4.53
C VAL A 92 -3.54 8.50 -3.81
N TRP A 93 -2.62 9.13 -3.10
CA TRP A 93 -1.80 8.43 -2.12
C TRP A 93 -2.61 8.26 -0.82
N VAL A 94 -2.61 7.06 -0.25
CA VAL A 94 -3.24 6.79 1.04
C VAL A 94 -2.14 6.63 2.08
N ALA A 95 -2.04 7.58 3.01
CA ALA A 95 -0.88 7.76 3.87
C ALA A 95 -0.71 6.63 4.90
N ASP A 96 -1.80 6.19 5.54
CA ASP A 96 -1.77 5.12 6.55
C ASP A 96 -1.40 3.75 5.95
N VAL A 97 -1.80 3.47 4.72
CA VAL A 97 -1.42 2.25 3.97
C VAL A 97 -0.07 2.41 3.26
N GLY A 98 0.34 3.65 2.95
CA GLY A 98 1.56 3.94 2.19
C GLY A 98 1.49 3.39 0.76
N ARG A 99 0.33 3.53 0.09
CA ARG A 99 0.08 3.03 -1.27
C ARG A 99 -0.84 3.98 -2.03
N TYR A 100 -0.78 3.93 -3.37
CA TYR A 100 -1.78 4.58 -4.21
C TYR A 100 -3.11 3.82 -4.21
N ALA A 101 -4.21 4.54 -4.31
CA ALA A 101 -5.54 3.99 -4.53
C ALA A 101 -6.14 4.58 -5.82
N LEU A 102 -6.91 3.76 -6.53
CA LEU A 102 -7.67 4.13 -7.72
C LEU A 102 -9.17 4.08 -7.40
N PHE A 103 -9.87 5.19 -7.60
CA PHE A 103 -11.32 5.24 -7.45
C PHE A 103 -12.01 4.69 -8.71
N ASP A 104 -12.89 3.72 -8.55
CA ASP A 104 -13.58 3.07 -9.67
C ASP A 104 -14.98 3.62 -9.94
N GLY A 105 -15.42 4.60 -9.16
CA GLY A 105 -16.77 5.17 -9.21
C GLY A 105 -17.63 4.82 -8.00
N VAL A 106 -17.23 3.81 -7.23
CA VAL A 106 -17.91 3.38 -6.01
C VAL A 106 -16.93 3.30 -4.85
N ASP A 107 -15.78 2.63 -5.01
CA ASP A 107 -14.80 2.41 -3.96
C ASP A 107 -13.37 2.78 -4.37
N TRP A 108 -12.54 3.04 -3.36
CA TRP A 108 -11.10 3.20 -3.51
C TRP A 108 -10.40 1.84 -3.50
N ASN A 109 -9.78 1.48 -4.62
CA ASN A 109 -9.05 0.22 -4.77
C ASN A 109 -7.54 0.43 -4.54
N ILE A 110 -7.01 -0.10 -3.45
CA ILE A 110 -5.58 -0.02 -3.11
C ILE A 110 -4.73 -0.76 -4.15
N GLN A 111 -3.65 -0.12 -4.61
CA GLN A 111 -2.68 -0.64 -5.59
C GLN A 111 -3.28 -1.13 -6.92
N ALA A 112 -4.53 -0.79 -7.22
CA ALA A 112 -5.14 -1.10 -8.49
C ALA A 112 -4.51 -0.26 -9.60
N VAL A 113 -4.03 -0.94 -10.64
CA VAL A 113 -3.52 -0.33 -11.87
C VAL A 113 -4.64 -0.13 -12.90
N ALA A 114 -5.70 -0.93 -12.79
CA ALA A 114 -6.90 -0.82 -13.61
C ALA A 114 -8.12 -1.24 -12.79
N CYS A 115 -9.22 -0.50 -12.95
CA CYS A 115 -10.54 -0.86 -12.47
C CYS A 115 -11.55 -0.70 -13.61
N SER A 116 -12.57 -1.56 -13.62
CA SER A 116 -13.73 -1.45 -14.49
C SER A 116 -14.92 -0.84 -13.75
N GLU A 117 -15.91 -0.33 -14.48
CA GLU A 117 -17.17 0.17 -13.91
C GLU A 117 -17.90 -0.91 -13.10
N GLY A 118 -17.80 -2.17 -13.52
CA GLY A 118 -18.32 -3.32 -12.78
C GLY A 118 -17.52 -3.72 -11.54
N GLY A 119 -16.47 -2.99 -11.18
CA GLY A 119 -15.64 -3.23 -9.98
C GLY A 119 -14.55 -4.30 -10.13
N ALA A 120 -14.39 -4.92 -11.31
CA ALA A 120 -13.24 -5.78 -11.54
C ALA A 120 -11.96 -4.94 -11.51
N SER A 121 -10.90 -5.45 -10.89
CA SER A 121 -9.65 -4.73 -10.72
C SER A 121 -8.42 -5.58 -11.03
N THR A 122 -7.35 -4.94 -11.46
CA THR A 122 -6.01 -5.55 -11.55
C THR A 122 -5.11 -4.82 -10.57
N VAL A 123 -4.55 -5.55 -9.61
CA VAL A 123 -3.74 -5.00 -8.51
C VAL A 123 -2.31 -5.49 -8.65
N VAL A 124 -1.35 -4.57 -8.65
CA VAL A 124 0.08 -4.90 -8.60
C VAL A 124 0.57 -4.59 -7.19
N GLU A 125 0.78 -5.65 -6.41
CA GLU A 125 1.02 -5.59 -4.99
C GLU A 125 2.48 -5.88 -4.65
N LEU A 126 3.00 -5.18 -3.64
CA LEU A 126 4.33 -5.39 -3.07
C LEU A 126 4.16 -5.61 -1.57
N ILE A 127 4.42 -6.85 -1.13
CA ILE A 127 4.34 -7.25 0.27
C ILE A 127 5.77 -7.35 0.80
N GLU A 128 6.19 -6.36 1.60
CA GLU A 128 7.49 -6.34 2.28
C GLU A 128 7.30 -6.67 3.76
N PHE A 129 8.12 -7.58 4.29
CA PHE A 129 8.12 -7.93 5.70
C PHE A 129 9.49 -8.43 6.16
N ASP A 130 9.73 -8.34 7.46
CA ASP A 130 10.92 -8.88 8.11
C ASP A 130 10.60 -10.25 8.71
N HIS A 131 11.50 -11.21 8.51
CA HIS A 131 11.40 -12.56 9.02
C HIS A 131 12.62 -12.89 9.89
N GLU A 132 12.35 -13.24 11.13
CA GLU A 132 13.35 -13.77 12.06
C GLU A 132 13.56 -15.26 11.79
N ILE A 133 14.83 -15.64 11.65
CA ILE A 133 15.23 -17.02 11.39
C ILE A 133 15.36 -17.75 12.72
N SER A 134 14.55 -18.79 12.91
CA SER A 134 14.65 -19.70 14.05
C SER A 134 15.61 -20.86 13.76
N GLU A 135 16.05 -21.55 14.83
CA GLU A 135 16.91 -22.72 14.72
C GLU A 135 16.22 -23.88 13.98
N GLY A 136 16.90 -24.48 13.01
CA GLY A 136 16.38 -25.64 12.28
C GLY A 136 16.85 -25.74 10.83
N VAL A 137 16.41 -26.79 10.12
CA VAL A 137 16.76 -27.01 8.70
C VAL A 137 15.96 -26.14 7.73
N ALA A 138 14.79 -25.67 8.15
CA ALA A 138 13.91 -24.82 7.35
C ALA A 138 13.06 -23.91 8.24
N ASN A 139 12.79 -22.71 7.75
CA ASN A 139 11.92 -21.72 8.37
C ASN A 139 10.78 -21.39 7.40
N SER A 140 9.54 -21.37 7.89
CA SER A 140 8.37 -20.94 7.11
C SER A 140 7.95 -19.56 7.57
N THR A 141 7.71 -18.65 6.62
CA THR A 141 7.29 -17.28 6.93
C THR A 141 5.83 -17.25 7.39
N ALA A 142 5.51 -16.36 8.34
CA ALA A 142 4.13 -16.11 8.75
C ALA A 142 3.35 -15.35 7.66
N VAL A 143 4.02 -14.38 7.02
CA VAL A 143 3.49 -13.68 5.85
C VAL A 143 3.78 -14.53 4.62
N GLY A 144 2.72 -15.00 3.97
CA GLY A 144 2.79 -15.83 2.77
C GLY A 144 2.37 -15.10 1.51
N ILE A 145 2.53 -15.80 0.39
CA ILE A 145 1.91 -15.44 -0.88
C ILE A 145 0.40 -15.65 -0.73
N PRO A 146 -0.43 -14.61 -0.90
CA PRO A 146 -1.88 -14.74 -0.82
C PRO A 146 -2.43 -15.67 -1.90
N ALA A 147 -3.52 -16.37 -1.59
CA ALA A 147 -4.27 -17.14 -2.57
C ALA A 147 -4.76 -16.28 -3.75
N SER A 148 -4.94 -16.92 -4.90
CA SER A 148 -5.38 -16.30 -6.16
C SER A 148 -4.46 -15.14 -6.60
N SER A 149 -3.15 -15.38 -6.56
CA SER A 149 -2.14 -14.41 -6.99
C SER A 149 -1.19 -14.99 -8.04
N LEU A 150 -0.68 -14.12 -8.90
CA LEU A 150 0.42 -14.39 -9.83
C LEU A 150 1.69 -13.76 -9.29
N VAL A 151 2.69 -14.55 -8.95
CA VAL A 151 3.97 -14.03 -8.43
C VAL A 151 4.97 -13.86 -9.56
N PHE A 152 5.54 -12.65 -9.67
CA PHE A 152 6.63 -12.35 -10.60
C PHE A 152 7.98 -12.72 -10.02
N GLY A 153 8.16 -12.51 -8.72
CA GLY A 153 9.40 -12.88 -8.05
C GLY A 153 9.41 -12.49 -6.58
N VAL A 154 10.44 -12.94 -5.89
CA VAL A 154 10.71 -12.60 -4.50
C VAL A 154 12.10 -12.01 -4.42
N THR A 155 12.19 -10.82 -3.85
CA THR A 155 13.47 -10.18 -3.53
C THR A 155 13.71 -10.22 -2.04
N GLY A 156 14.97 -10.16 -1.61
CA GLY A 156 15.27 -10.13 -0.19
C GLY A 156 16.63 -9.56 0.13
N ARG A 157 16.82 -9.20 1.40
CA ARG A 157 18.09 -8.72 1.95
C ARG A 157 18.30 -9.26 3.35
N VAL A 158 19.50 -9.73 3.64
CA VAL A 158 19.93 -10.13 4.97
C VAL A 158 20.17 -8.88 5.82
N LEU A 159 19.34 -8.69 6.85
CA LEU A 159 19.44 -7.56 7.78
C LEU A 159 20.47 -7.86 8.87
N ASP A 160 20.40 -9.05 9.45
CA ASP A 160 21.37 -9.57 10.40
C ASP A 160 21.91 -10.90 9.91
N GLU A 161 23.20 -11.11 10.10
CA GLU A 161 23.92 -12.28 9.57
C GLU A 161 23.18 -13.57 9.89
N VAL A 162 23.00 -14.39 8.85
CA VAL A 162 22.37 -15.70 8.98
C VAL A 162 23.35 -16.64 9.68
N GLN A 163 23.02 -17.03 10.89
CA GLN A 163 23.86 -17.85 11.74
C GLN A 163 23.51 -19.34 11.59
N GLY A 164 24.49 -20.20 11.86
CA GLY A 164 24.34 -21.64 11.86
C GLY A 164 25.57 -22.35 11.29
N ASN A 165 25.44 -23.65 11.04
CA ASN A 165 26.49 -24.46 10.37
C ASN A 165 26.20 -24.68 8.88
N LEU A 166 25.24 -23.93 8.31
CA LEU A 166 24.93 -23.92 6.89
C LEU A 166 26.01 -23.23 6.05
N THR A 167 26.18 -23.64 4.79
CA THR A 167 27.10 -22.99 3.84
C THR A 167 26.41 -21.90 3.01
N SER A 168 25.11 -22.06 2.80
CA SER A 168 24.23 -21.13 2.08
C SER A 168 22.78 -21.47 2.39
N TRP A 169 21.84 -20.67 1.93
CA TRP A 169 20.41 -20.95 2.06
C TRP A 169 19.69 -20.77 0.74
N LYS A 170 18.48 -21.30 0.65
CA LYS A 170 17.60 -21.19 -0.50
C LYS A 170 16.22 -20.71 -0.07
N ILE A 171 15.52 -20.06 -0.99
CA ILE A 171 14.18 -19.54 -0.78
C ILE A 171 13.26 -20.11 -1.85
N GLY A 172 12.11 -20.60 -1.40
CA GLY A 172 11.14 -21.24 -2.27
C GLY A 172 9.80 -21.36 -1.56
N VAL A 173 9.06 -22.40 -1.94
CA VAL A 173 7.78 -22.77 -1.33
C VAL A 173 7.72 -24.29 -1.19
N SER A 174 6.70 -24.79 -0.48
CA SER A 174 6.45 -26.23 -0.45
C SER A 174 6.27 -26.79 -1.87
N GLY A 175 7.03 -27.84 -2.22
CA GLY A 175 7.07 -28.41 -3.57
C GLY A 175 8.04 -27.73 -4.55
N GLY A 176 8.79 -26.72 -4.11
CA GLY A 176 9.82 -26.03 -4.90
C GLY A 176 10.74 -25.19 -4.01
N ASP A 177 11.62 -25.86 -3.27
CA ASP A 177 12.42 -25.27 -2.19
C ASP A 177 13.45 -24.22 -2.65
N ASP A 178 13.80 -24.20 -3.94
CA ASP A 178 14.79 -23.29 -4.56
C ASP A 178 14.17 -22.34 -5.60
N ARG A 179 12.83 -22.30 -5.68
CA ARG A 179 12.09 -21.58 -6.72
C ARG A 179 12.46 -20.11 -6.87
N TYR A 180 12.79 -19.45 -5.76
CA TYR A 180 13.07 -18.01 -5.70
C TYR A 180 14.54 -17.72 -5.37
N GLY A 181 15.41 -18.72 -5.38
CA GLY A 181 16.83 -18.51 -5.17
C GLY A 181 17.48 -19.69 -4.48
N ASN A 182 18.72 -19.95 -4.87
CA ASN A 182 19.58 -20.98 -4.30
C ASN A 182 20.96 -20.37 -4.01
N SER A 183 21.72 -20.99 -3.12
CA SER A 183 23.08 -20.59 -2.75
C SER A 183 23.19 -19.12 -2.31
N LEU A 184 22.18 -18.64 -1.57
CA LEU A 184 22.13 -17.27 -1.06
C LEU A 184 23.15 -17.04 0.05
N GLY A 185 23.73 -15.83 0.07
CA GLY A 185 24.75 -15.42 1.01
C GLY A 185 24.24 -15.25 2.44
N LEU A 186 25.12 -15.51 3.41
CA LEU A 186 24.82 -15.47 4.85
C LEU A 186 25.13 -14.11 5.49
N ALA A 187 26.12 -13.40 4.96
CA ALA A 187 26.58 -12.14 5.53
C ALA A 187 25.49 -11.07 5.49
N LYS A 188 25.52 -10.16 6.47
CA LYS A 188 24.70 -8.95 6.47
C LYS A 188 24.84 -8.21 5.14
N ASN A 189 23.72 -7.71 4.61
CA ASN A 189 23.57 -7.10 3.28
C ASN A 189 23.69 -8.04 2.08
N SER A 190 23.82 -9.35 2.27
CA SER A 190 23.59 -10.29 1.16
C SER A 190 22.17 -10.10 0.63
N TRP A 191 22.00 -10.25 -0.68
CA TRP A 191 20.73 -10.00 -1.35
C TRP A 191 20.26 -11.24 -2.11
N ALA A 192 18.96 -11.31 -2.31
CA ALA A 192 18.30 -12.33 -3.12
C ALA A 192 17.40 -11.65 -4.15
N MET A 193 17.41 -12.15 -5.38
CA MET A 193 16.50 -11.74 -6.45
C MET A 193 16.05 -12.97 -7.22
N GLY A 194 14.97 -13.57 -6.75
CA GLY A 194 14.33 -14.72 -7.35
C GLY A 194 13.26 -14.30 -8.34
N LEU A 195 13.64 -14.10 -9.60
CA LEU A 195 12.66 -13.93 -10.67
C LEU A 195 12.02 -15.28 -11.00
N SER A 196 10.70 -15.30 -11.11
CA SER A 196 9.99 -16.47 -11.63
C SER A 196 10.20 -16.51 -13.13
N GLY A 197 10.77 -17.60 -13.66
CA GLY A 197 11.01 -17.75 -15.10
C GLY A 197 9.73 -17.60 -15.95
N GLN A 198 8.57 -17.89 -15.36
CA GLN A 198 7.23 -17.55 -15.83
C GLN A 198 6.40 -17.12 -14.61
N PRO A 199 5.46 -16.16 -14.74
CA PRO A 199 4.57 -15.81 -13.63
C PRO A 199 3.83 -17.03 -13.13
N LEU A 200 3.92 -17.31 -11.82
CA LEU A 200 3.37 -18.53 -11.24
C LEU A 200 2.11 -18.23 -10.45
N ALA A 201 1.04 -18.98 -10.73
CA ALA A 201 -0.23 -18.87 -10.03
C ALA A 201 -0.21 -19.66 -8.71
N TYR A 202 -0.65 -19.01 -7.64
CA TYR A 202 -0.91 -19.63 -6.34
C TYR A 202 -2.41 -19.57 -6.05
N TYR A 203 -3.02 -20.73 -5.77
CA TYR A 203 -4.46 -20.85 -5.53
C TYR A 203 -4.83 -21.00 -4.04
N SER A 204 -3.83 -21.13 -3.17
CA SER A 204 -3.96 -21.17 -1.72
C SER A 204 -2.89 -20.32 -1.08
N ASP A 205 -3.12 -19.85 0.14
CA ASP A 205 -2.13 -19.10 0.90
C ASP A 205 -0.88 -19.98 1.10
N THR A 206 0.25 -19.49 0.60
CA THR A 206 1.48 -20.28 0.53
C THR A 206 2.60 -19.53 1.23
N PRO A 207 3.06 -19.98 2.41
CA PRO A 207 4.19 -19.35 3.09
C PRO A 207 5.47 -19.54 2.26
N LEU A 208 6.37 -18.55 2.34
CA LEU A 208 7.71 -18.72 1.82
C LEU A 208 8.48 -19.65 2.73
N LYS A 209 9.29 -20.52 2.14
CA LYS A 209 10.13 -21.47 2.86
C LYS A 209 11.59 -21.12 2.62
N LEU A 210 12.29 -20.81 3.70
CA LEU A 210 13.73 -20.67 3.73
C LEU A 210 14.32 -22.01 4.16
N SER A 211 15.23 -22.57 3.37
CA SER A 211 15.87 -23.85 3.71
C SER A 211 17.38 -23.69 3.77
N ALA A 212 17.98 -24.26 4.80
CA ALA A 212 19.43 -24.29 4.95
C ALA A 212 20.03 -25.30 3.96
N VAL A 213 21.21 -24.99 3.41
CA VAL A 213 21.98 -25.89 2.56
C VAL A 213 23.28 -26.23 3.29
N GLY A 214 23.54 -27.53 3.48
CA GLY A 214 24.76 -28.00 4.14
C GLY A 214 24.77 -27.84 5.66
N GLY A 215 23.62 -27.63 6.30
CA GLY A 215 23.53 -27.45 7.76
C GLY A 215 22.12 -27.05 8.24
N THR A 216 22.07 -26.34 9.35
CA THR A 216 20.90 -25.79 10.05
C THR A 216 21.13 -24.31 10.32
N PHE A 217 20.05 -23.55 10.34
CA PHE A 217 20.01 -22.20 10.88
C PHE A 217 20.14 -22.24 12.41
N SER A 218 20.67 -21.18 13.00
CA SER A 218 20.66 -20.92 14.44
C SER A 218 20.23 -19.49 14.80
N GLY A 219 19.99 -18.62 13.81
CA GLY A 219 19.59 -17.24 14.02
C GLY A 219 19.76 -16.37 12.77
N GLY A 220 19.37 -15.10 12.88
CA GLY A 220 19.49 -14.09 11.83
C GLY A 220 18.16 -13.45 11.46
N GLN A 221 18.20 -12.42 10.62
CA GLN A 221 16.99 -11.73 10.18
C GLN A 221 17.12 -11.37 8.70
N VAL A 222 16.04 -11.60 7.95
CA VAL A 222 15.96 -11.25 6.53
C VAL A 222 14.72 -10.42 6.26
N ARG A 223 14.87 -9.42 5.39
CA ARG A 223 13.76 -8.71 4.78
C ARG A 223 13.41 -9.38 3.47
N LEU A 224 12.14 -9.68 3.26
CA LEU A 224 11.64 -10.27 2.04
C LEU A 224 10.58 -9.35 1.44
N ALA A 225 10.56 -9.25 0.12
CA ALA A 225 9.54 -8.54 -0.63
C ALA A 225 8.98 -9.42 -1.75
N ILE A 226 7.67 -9.64 -1.72
CA ILE A 226 6.95 -10.45 -2.71
C ILE A 226 6.34 -9.51 -3.75
N HIS A 227 6.71 -9.70 -5.01
CA HIS A 227 6.20 -8.94 -6.15
C HIS A 227 5.12 -9.76 -6.85
N LEU A 228 3.87 -9.34 -6.73
CA LEU A 228 2.73 -10.14 -7.19
C LEU A 228 1.63 -9.31 -7.86
N LEU A 229 0.80 -9.99 -8.64
CA LEU A 229 -0.40 -9.46 -9.27
C LEU A 229 -1.62 -10.21 -8.75
N ARG A 230 -2.68 -9.47 -8.41
CA ARG A 230 -3.98 -10.01 -8.03
C ARG A 230 -5.08 -9.51 -8.95
N LEU A 231 -6.11 -10.34 -9.10
CA LEU A 231 -7.30 -10.04 -9.89
C LEU A 231 -8.49 -9.89 -8.95
N GLY A 232 -9.11 -8.72 -8.99
CA GLY A 232 -10.39 -8.45 -8.32
C GLY A 232 -11.55 -8.89 -9.20
N ILE A 233 -12.51 -9.58 -8.61
CA ILE A 233 -13.74 -9.98 -9.30
C ILE A 233 -14.69 -8.77 -9.44
N PRO A 234 -15.56 -8.75 -10.47
CA PRO A 234 -16.66 -7.78 -10.53
C PRO A 234 -17.54 -7.83 -9.27
N ARG A 235 -18.15 -6.70 -8.92
CA ARG A 235 -19.14 -6.60 -7.84
C ARG A 235 -20.35 -7.48 -8.12
N ALA A 236 -21.02 -7.92 -7.05
CA ALA A 236 -22.30 -8.59 -7.16
C ALA A 236 -23.37 -7.64 -7.75
N VAL A 237 -24.32 -8.22 -8.49
CA VAL A 237 -25.48 -7.54 -9.09
C VAL A 237 -26.69 -7.72 -8.20
#